data_AF-A0A523MVU7-F1
#
_entry.id   AF-A0A523MVU7-F1
#
_cell.length_a   1.000
_cell.length_b   1.000
_cell.length_c   1.000
_cell.angle_alpha   90.00
_cell.angle_beta   90.00
_cell.angle_gamma   90.00
#
_symmetry.space_group_name_H-M   'P 1'
#
loop_
_entity.id
_entity.type
_entity.pdbx_description
1 polymer ?
#
loop_
_entity_poly.entity_id
_entity_poly.type
_entity_poly.pdbx_seq_one_letter_code
_entity_poly.pdbx_strand_id
1 'polypeptide(L)'
;MGAGNIASRSSYIDYGMGKNEGVFNPARATGNILADQNLRRSPVEDLNAEGFSTLTTQAHQDVDGKGNWNNNRWTVVFKRALKTNDSNDTQFSGGKTAIAIAIWNGANKERNGQKAVTQWQTLKY
;
A
#
# COMPACT_ATOMS: atom_id res chain seq x y z
N MET A 1 5.47 28.41 -8.33
CA MET A 1 4.86 27.89 -9.58
C MET A 1 5.23 26.42 -9.70
N GLY A 2 4.37 25.41 -9.82
CA GLY A 2 2.95 25.27 -9.58
C GLY A 2 2.74 23.83 -9.09
N ALA A 3 1.86 23.63 -8.12
CA ALA A 3 1.43 22.31 -7.71
C ALA A 3 0.55 21.75 -8.84
N GLY A 4 1.14 20.91 -9.70
CA GLY A 4 0.41 20.21 -10.75
C GLY A 4 -0.68 19.34 -10.12
N ASN A 5 -1.90 19.46 -10.65
CA ASN A 5 -3.08 18.75 -10.17
C ASN A 5 -2.85 17.22 -10.19
N ILE A 6 -2.77 16.60 -9.01
CA ILE A 6 -2.47 15.17 -8.82
C ILE A 6 -3.62 14.26 -9.33
N ALA A 7 -4.79 14.83 -9.60
CA ALA A 7 -5.98 14.10 -10.05
C ALA A 7 -5.92 13.59 -11.49
N SER A 8 -5.02 14.11 -12.35
CA SER A 8 -5.07 13.83 -13.80
C SER A 8 -4.18 12.68 -14.28
N ARG A 9 -3.55 11.90 -13.39
CA ARG A 9 -2.65 10.80 -13.77
C ARG A 9 -3.35 9.46 -13.55
N SER A 10 -3.80 8.87 -14.66
CA SER A 10 -4.45 7.56 -14.74
C SER A 10 -3.51 6.45 -14.29
N SER A 11 -3.90 5.70 -13.26
CA SER A 11 -3.49 4.31 -13.12
C SER A 11 -4.15 3.51 -14.25
N TYR A 12 -3.44 2.57 -14.88
CA TYR A 12 -4.08 1.61 -15.77
C TYR A 12 -4.94 0.68 -14.90
N ILE A 13 -6.25 0.79 -15.04
CA ILE A 13 -7.24 -0.02 -14.34
C ILE A 13 -7.63 -1.13 -15.33
N ASP A 14 -7.35 -2.39 -14.96
CA ASP A 14 -7.90 -3.53 -15.67
C ASP A 14 -9.30 -3.81 -15.08
N TYR A 15 -10.33 -3.42 -15.83
CA TYR A 15 -11.72 -3.57 -15.40
C TYR A 15 -12.21 -5.03 -15.43
N GLY A 16 -11.40 -5.94 -15.97
CA GLY A 16 -11.80 -7.29 -16.28
C GLY A 16 -12.81 -7.34 -17.44
N MET A 17 -12.94 -8.52 -18.05
CA MET A 17 -13.78 -8.75 -19.24
C MET A 17 -15.29 -8.87 -18.98
N GLY A 18 -15.77 -8.58 -17.76
CA GLY A 18 -17.20 -8.55 -17.44
C GLY A 18 -17.74 -9.84 -16.83
N LYS A 19 -19.07 -9.88 -16.62
CA LYS A 19 -19.84 -10.66 -15.61
C LYS A 19 -19.62 -12.19 -15.48
N ASN A 20 -18.72 -12.82 -16.24
CA ASN A 20 -18.44 -14.27 -16.21
C ASN A 20 -16.95 -14.61 -15.94
N GLU A 21 -16.29 -13.84 -15.07
CA GLU A 21 -14.86 -14.01 -14.76
C GLU A 21 -14.53 -15.10 -13.73
N GLY A 22 -15.51 -15.68 -13.05
CA GLY A 22 -15.29 -16.56 -11.89
C GLY A 22 -14.38 -17.77 -12.12
N VAL A 23 -14.24 -18.23 -13.38
CA VAL A 23 -13.36 -19.37 -13.73
C VAL A 23 -12.00 -18.93 -14.28
N PHE A 24 -11.91 -17.70 -14.82
CA PHE A 24 -10.69 -17.19 -15.49
C PHE A 24 -9.91 -16.18 -14.65
N ASN A 25 -10.53 -15.65 -13.58
CA ASN A 25 -9.89 -14.80 -12.59
C ASN A 25 -10.06 -15.41 -11.19
N PRO A 26 -9.37 -16.53 -10.90
CA PRO A 26 -9.60 -17.32 -9.68
C PRO A 26 -9.34 -16.52 -8.41
N ALA A 27 -8.41 -15.55 -8.44
CA ALA A 27 -8.16 -14.68 -7.30
C ALA A 27 -9.38 -13.81 -6.95
N ARG A 28 -10.08 -13.24 -7.95
CA ARG A 28 -11.34 -12.51 -7.71
C ARG A 28 -12.46 -13.44 -7.23
N ALA A 29 -12.56 -14.62 -7.85
CA ALA A 29 -13.61 -15.60 -7.55
C ALA A 29 -13.55 -16.15 -6.11
N THR A 30 -12.36 -16.23 -5.54
CA THR A 30 -12.15 -16.65 -4.15
C THR A 30 -12.19 -15.49 -3.15
N GLY A 31 -12.54 -14.29 -3.59
CA GLY A 31 -12.65 -13.11 -2.73
C GLY A 31 -11.31 -12.53 -2.30
N ASN A 32 -10.23 -12.73 -3.08
CA ASN A 32 -8.95 -12.08 -2.80
C ASN A 32 -9.12 -10.55 -2.95
N ILE A 33 -9.05 -9.84 -1.82
CA ILE A 33 -9.16 -8.39 -1.72
C ILE A 33 -8.16 -7.66 -2.62
N LEU A 34 -6.98 -8.25 -2.85
CA LEU A 34 -5.95 -7.69 -3.74
C LEU A 34 -6.31 -7.76 -5.23
N ALA A 35 -7.13 -8.74 -5.60
CA ALA A 35 -7.54 -8.98 -6.98
C ALA A 35 -8.90 -8.35 -7.31
N ASP A 36 -9.73 -8.07 -6.30
CA ASP A 36 -11.02 -7.42 -6.49
C ASP A 36 -10.90 -5.89 -6.45
N GLN A 37 -11.07 -5.26 -7.62
CA GLN A 37 -11.07 -3.81 -7.79
C GLN A 37 -12.10 -3.07 -6.94
N ASN A 38 -13.22 -3.70 -6.58
CA ASN A 38 -14.25 -3.07 -5.74
C ASN A 38 -13.80 -2.99 -4.27
N LEU A 39 -12.88 -3.87 -3.86
CA LEU A 39 -12.34 -3.94 -2.51
C LEU A 39 -11.01 -3.19 -2.40
N ARG A 40 -10.20 -3.18 -3.47
CA ARG A 40 -8.93 -2.45 -3.56
C ARG A 40 -9.15 -0.97 -3.87
N ARG A 41 -9.37 -0.18 -2.81
CA ARG A 41 -9.64 1.27 -2.90
C ARG A 41 -8.47 2.12 -3.40
N SER A 42 -7.22 1.68 -3.25
CA SER A 42 -6.04 2.48 -3.59
C SER A 42 -4.84 1.60 -3.99
N PRO A 43 -3.77 2.18 -4.57
CA PRO A 43 -2.53 1.44 -4.84
C PRO A 43 -1.73 1.11 -3.56
N VAL A 44 -2.11 1.69 -2.42
CA VAL A 44 -1.57 1.45 -1.09
C VAL A 44 -2.48 0.50 -0.32
N GLU A 45 -1.88 -0.29 0.57
CA GLU A 45 -2.55 -1.26 1.43
C GLU A 45 -2.12 -1.05 2.88
N ASP A 46 -3.06 -1.21 3.81
CA ASP A 46 -2.80 -1.23 5.24
C ASP A 46 -2.71 -2.67 5.74
N LEU A 47 -1.67 -2.97 6.51
CA LEU A 47 -1.22 -4.32 6.84
C LEU A 47 -0.69 -4.39 8.27
N ASN A 48 -1.03 -5.45 9.00
CA ASN A 48 -0.37 -5.79 10.26
C ASN A 48 0.45 -7.08 10.13
N ALA A 49 1.45 -7.22 11.00
CA ALA A 49 2.20 -8.44 11.17
C ALA A 49 2.62 -8.61 12.63
N GLU A 50 2.55 -9.84 13.14
CA GLU A 50 3.00 -10.24 14.47
C GLU A 50 4.26 -11.12 14.39
N GLY A 51 5.09 -10.92 13.36
CA GLY A 51 6.28 -11.71 13.09
C GLY A 51 6.55 -11.92 11.61
N PHE A 52 7.51 -12.80 11.30
CA PHE A 52 7.78 -13.17 9.92
C PHE A 52 6.63 -14.01 9.35
N SER A 53 6.28 -13.75 8.09
CA SER A 53 5.23 -14.49 7.35
C SER A 53 3.79 -14.36 7.89
N THR A 54 3.53 -13.42 8.81
CA THR A 54 2.18 -13.16 9.36
C THR A 54 1.54 -11.89 8.81
N LEU A 55 2.10 -11.32 7.74
CA LEU A 55 1.59 -10.11 7.10
C LEU A 55 0.16 -10.32 6.60
N THR A 56 -0.77 -9.53 7.12
CA THR A 56 -2.21 -9.69 6.89
C THR A 56 -2.85 -8.34 6.60
N THR A 57 -3.67 -8.28 5.55
CA THR A 57 -4.46 -7.09 5.16
C THR A 57 -5.41 -6.70 6.28
N GLN A 58 -5.43 -5.42 6.64
CA GLN A 58 -6.40 -4.88 7.58
C GLN A 58 -7.81 -4.87 6.98
N ALA A 59 -8.83 -5.06 7.82
CA ALA A 59 -10.22 -4.92 7.39
C ALA A 59 -10.56 -3.44 7.07
N HIS A 60 -9.93 -2.52 7.79
CA HIS A 60 -10.01 -1.09 7.53
C HIS A 60 -8.81 -0.62 6.70
N GLN A 61 -9.04 0.40 5.88
CA GLN A 61 -8.01 1.03 5.07
C GLN A 61 -7.98 2.51 5.46
N ASP A 62 -7.04 2.85 6.34
CA ASP A 62 -6.89 4.18 6.92
C ASP A 62 -5.74 4.98 6.28
N VAL A 63 -5.08 4.40 5.26
CA VAL A 63 -3.96 5.01 4.53
C VAL A 63 -4.30 5.22 3.06
N ASP A 64 -4.33 6.49 2.65
CA ASP A 64 -4.29 6.87 1.26
C ASP A 64 -2.84 6.95 0.76
N GLY A 65 -2.64 6.75 -0.54
CA GLY A 65 -1.36 7.09 -1.12
C GLY A 65 -1.28 6.99 -2.63
N LYS A 66 -0.14 7.44 -3.15
CA LYS A 66 0.14 7.45 -4.58
C LYS A 66 1.64 7.27 -4.82
N GLY A 67 1.96 6.48 -5.83
CA GLY A 67 3.29 6.38 -6.42
C GLY A 67 3.35 7.07 -7.77
N ASN A 68 4.49 7.69 -8.08
CA ASN A 68 4.81 8.22 -9.41
C ASN A 68 6.23 7.84 -9.79
N TRP A 69 6.38 7.19 -10.93
CA TRP A 69 7.68 6.93 -11.54
C TRP A 69 7.99 8.03 -12.54
N ASN A 70 9.11 8.72 -12.35
CA ASN A 70 9.60 9.72 -13.29
C ASN A 70 11.12 9.89 -13.13
N ASN A 71 11.84 10.20 -14.21
CA ASN A 71 13.29 10.43 -14.20
C ASN A 71 14.07 9.32 -13.46
N ASN A 72 13.73 8.07 -13.77
CA ASN A 72 14.33 6.88 -13.18
C ASN A 72 14.24 6.80 -11.63
N ARG A 73 13.19 7.36 -11.05
CA ARG A 73 12.96 7.40 -9.60
C ARG A 73 11.48 7.24 -9.25
N TRP A 74 11.22 6.49 -8.18
CA TRP A 74 9.92 6.46 -7.52
C TRP A 74 9.78 7.62 -6.54
N THR A 75 8.66 8.33 -6.63
CA THR A 75 8.18 9.21 -5.56
C THR A 75 6.88 8.62 -5.03
N VAL A 76 6.83 8.35 -3.72
CA VAL A 76 5.67 7.75 -3.06
C VAL A 76 5.24 8.65 -1.91
N VAL A 77 3.93 8.89 -1.82
CA VAL A 77 3.32 9.64 -0.71
C VAL A 77 2.29 8.75 -0.05
N PHE A 78 2.36 8.68 1.27
CA PHE A 78 1.35 8.09 2.14
C PHE A 78 0.69 9.20 2.96
N LYS A 79 -0.63 9.11 3.13
CA LYS A 79 -1.42 10.05 3.91
C LYS A 79 -2.36 9.27 4.81
N ARG A 80 -2.35 9.58 6.10
CA ARG A 80 -3.29 9.06 7.09
C ARG A 80 -3.53 10.09 8.18
N ALA A 81 -4.59 9.90 8.97
CA ALA A 81 -4.78 10.68 10.18
C ALA A 81 -3.73 10.29 11.24
N LEU A 82 -3.34 11.23 12.11
CA LEU A 82 -2.44 10.94 13.23
C LEU A 82 -3.08 9.99 14.26
N LYS A 83 -4.41 10.10 14.41
CA LYS A 83 -5.20 9.25 15.30
C LYS A 83 -6.34 8.64 14.49
N THR A 84 -6.55 7.34 14.68
CA THR A 84 -7.67 6.58 14.12
C THR A 84 -8.43 5.92 15.27
N ASN A 85 -9.61 5.38 14.98
CA ASN A 85 -10.36 4.59 15.96
C ASN A 85 -10.04 3.09 15.87
N ASP A 86 -9.14 2.70 14.97
CA ASP A 86 -8.71 1.32 14.80
C ASP A 86 -7.61 0.96 15.81
N SER A 87 -7.80 -0.13 16.54
CA SER A 87 -6.83 -0.63 17.51
C SER A 87 -5.60 -1.27 16.85
N ASN A 88 -5.72 -1.71 15.59
CA ASN A 88 -4.62 -2.30 14.83
C ASN A 88 -3.66 -1.23 14.27
N ASP A 89 -4.08 0.03 14.29
CA ASP A 89 -3.29 1.15 13.83
C ASP A 89 -2.32 1.65 14.89
N THR A 90 -1.12 2.00 14.42
CA THR A 90 -0.20 2.81 15.24
C THR A 90 -0.81 4.20 15.44
N GLN A 91 -0.97 4.60 16.71
CA GLN A 91 -1.51 5.91 17.10
C GLN A 91 -0.39 6.93 17.30
N PHE A 92 -0.46 8.07 16.60
CA PHE A 92 0.59 9.09 16.58
C PHE A 92 0.25 10.19 17.60
N SER A 93 0.43 9.91 18.89
CA SER A 93 0.04 10.82 20.00
C SER A 93 1.21 11.46 20.76
N GLY A 94 2.45 11.02 20.54
CA GLY A 94 3.62 11.36 21.38
C GLY A 94 4.67 12.26 20.72
N GLY A 95 4.38 12.84 19.56
CA GLY A 95 5.32 13.67 18.77
C GLY A 95 6.51 12.90 18.18
N LYS A 96 6.56 11.58 18.39
CA LYS A 96 7.51 10.67 17.78
C LYS A 96 6.98 9.24 17.71
N THR A 97 7.47 8.47 16.76
CA THR A 97 7.22 7.02 16.66
C THR A 97 8.38 6.32 15.96
N ALA A 98 8.47 5.01 16.13
CA ALA A 98 9.44 4.21 15.37
C ALA A 98 8.94 3.99 13.93
N ILE A 99 9.83 4.12 12.96
CA ILE A 99 9.56 3.84 11.55
C ILE A 99 10.70 3.04 10.93
N ALA A 100 10.38 2.14 10.02
CA ALA A 100 11.34 1.50 9.14
C ALA A 100 10.76 1.46 7.72
N ILE A 101 11.64 1.46 6.73
CA ILE A 101 11.26 1.40 5.32
C ILE A 101 11.88 0.15 4.72
N ALA A 102 11.07 -0.59 3.98
CA ALA A 102 11.52 -1.70 3.15
C ALA A 102 11.24 -1.39 1.67
N ILE A 103 12.22 -1.70 0.81
CA ILE A 103 12.16 -1.44 -0.63
C ILE A 103 12.45 -2.73 -1.38
N TRP A 104 11.63 -3.01 -2.40
CA TRP A 104 11.80 -4.12 -3.32
C TRP A 104 12.11 -3.59 -4.71
N ASN A 105 13.23 -4.00 -5.28
CA ASN A 105 13.55 -3.75 -6.67
C ASN A 105 13.03 -4.90 -7.56
N GLY A 106 11.88 -4.68 -8.19
CA GLY A 106 11.28 -5.65 -9.11
C GLY A 106 12.17 -6.03 -10.30
N ALA A 107 13.03 -5.13 -10.79
CA ALA A 107 13.99 -5.45 -11.85
C ALA A 107 15.07 -6.44 -11.37
N ASN A 108 15.37 -6.43 -10.07
CA ASN A 108 16.22 -7.41 -9.40
C ASN A 108 15.44 -8.66 -8.91
N LYS A 109 14.17 -8.81 -9.29
CA LYS A 109 13.28 -9.93 -8.92
C LYS A 109 13.03 -10.09 -7.42
N GLU A 110 13.25 -9.02 -6.65
CA GLU A 110 12.99 -8.97 -5.21
C GLU A 110 11.50 -9.10 -4.91
N ARG A 111 11.15 -9.93 -3.93
CA ARG A 111 9.77 -10.16 -3.45
C ARG A 111 9.78 -10.74 -2.04
N ASN A 112 8.67 -10.61 -1.32
CA ASN A 112 8.49 -11.16 0.04
C ASN A 112 9.64 -10.72 0.98
N GLY A 113 10.39 -11.66 1.56
CA GLY A 113 11.53 -11.37 2.43
C GLY A 113 12.79 -10.87 1.72
N GLN A 114 12.87 -10.95 0.39
CA GLN A 114 14.00 -10.44 -0.39
C GLN A 114 13.78 -8.96 -0.68
N LYS A 115 14.40 -8.09 0.13
CA LYS A 115 14.22 -6.64 0.12
C LYS A 115 15.37 -5.94 0.83
N ALA A 116 15.60 -4.67 0.48
CA ALA A 116 16.40 -3.78 1.31
C ALA A 116 15.55 -3.22 2.47
N VAL A 117 16.09 -3.16 3.68
CA VAL A 117 15.38 -2.69 4.89
C VAL A 117 16.26 -1.72 5.65
N THR A 118 15.69 -0.62 6.13
CA THR A 118 16.37 0.28 7.08
C THR A 118 16.32 -0.28 8.49
N GLN A 119 17.29 0.05 9.34
CA GLN A 119 17.08 -0.07 10.79
C GLN A 119 15.92 0.82 11.24
N TRP A 120 15.34 0.54 12.41
CA TRP A 120 14.36 1.41 13.04
C TRP A 120 14.92 2.84 13.19
N GLN A 121 14.15 3.81 12.70
CA GLN A 121 14.39 5.24 12.83
C GLN A 121 13.34 5.86 13.73
N THR A 122 13.64 7.03 14.29
CA THR A 122 12.63 7.84 14.99
C THR A 122 12.04 8.86 14.01
N LEU A 123 10.76 8.70 13.68
CA LEU A 123 9.98 9.74 13.01
C LEU A 123 9.52 10.75 14.04
N LYS A 124 9.80 12.04 13.82
CA LYS A 124 9.27 13.15 14.62
C LYS A 124 8.17 13.86 13.84
N TYR A 125 7.06 14.19 14.48
CA TYR A 125 5.87 14.79 13.87
C TYR A 125 5.16 15.74 14.85
#